data_AF-A0A956IT22-F1
#
_entry.id   AF-A0A956IT22-F1
#
_cell.length_a   1.000
_cell.length_b   1.000
_cell.length_c   1.000
_cell.angle_alpha   90.00
_cell.angle_beta   90.00
_cell.angle_gamma   90.00
#
_symmetry.space_group_name_H-M   'P 1'
#
loop_
_entity.id
_entity.type
_entity.pdbx_description
1 polymer ?
#
loop_
_entity_poly.entity_id
_entity_poly.type
_entity_poly.pdbx_seq_one_letter_code
_entity_poly.pdbx_strand_id
1 'polypeptide(L)'
;MTIPPADAPRAPSGARRVLFVAGGLLSSALFMLLAIRRLAWRDVGQAFANAQLWPWLPLGIFCYLLGHVVRGVRCRRLASCEARLSRSSATNIVVLGYAVNNILPARLGELARAAMLAERTGLPFAQGLSITFLERILDGLIMLGLLAVAFFSLPAASHHGWLGATLELATGVFSVALLGVLTAVLAPSLLLRWTSRAAHVVTPRIHDRLVRVVDHGVRGVAYLRAPRAATGIAALSLLVWLCEAGLFLCLLPAFDLAFDPRVALLAMTVTNLGILVPSSPGFIGPFHFFCMRALMAVGVTEATGFSYAALVHLAFYVPITIWGVGIVVAYGFKLGANLDAQKNASPQGLLSAGQHFVAPGELADPAPDATTLALCEALIPEEPLVPEQRAAVLRECARFTAGQLAALPFRLRVYYACGMLALRGSTLLRHARPFCKLPLPRRRAWVEAWAYGSFALGRALLRAPRSTVLLAYYEHPAVTAALGLENAPRPSTADAVVLRLAPGRRANG
;
A
#
# COMPACT_ATOMS: atom_id res chain seq x y z
N MET A 1 -10.40 -22.15 -39.79
CA MET A 1 -11.31 -21.90 -38.64
C MET A 1 -10.57 -20.98 -37.68
N THR A 2 -10.82 -19.68 -37.77
CA THR A 2 -10.15 -18.64 -36.97
C THR A 2 -10.79 -18.58 -35.57
N ILE A 3 -10.00 -18.83 -34.53
CA ILE A 3 -10.44 -18.71 -33.14
C ILE A 3 -10.65 -17.22 -32.86
N PRO A 4 -11.85 -16.76 -32.46
CA PRO A 4 -12.06 -15.35 -32.11
C PRO A 4 -11.22 -15.00 -30.86
N PRO A 5 -10.64 -13.78 -30.80
CA PRO A 5 -9.87 -13.36 -29.64
C PRO A 5 -10.78 -13.35 -28.40
N ALA A 6 -10.31 -13.98 -27.33
CA ALA A 6 -11.01 -13.99 -26.05
C ALA A 6 -11.15 -12.56 -25.54
N ASP A 7 -12.40 -12.11 -25.36
CA ASP A 7 -12.72 -10.81 -24.77
C ASP A 7 -11.93 -10.64 -23.46
N ALA A 8 -11.02 -9.66 -23.44
CA ALA A 8 -10.37 -9.25 -22.21
C ALA A 8 -11.47 -8.85 -21.20
N PRO A 9 -11.36 -9.27 -19.92
CA PRO A 9 -12.39 -8.94 -18.93
C PRO A 9 -12.54 -7.42 -18.86
N ARG A 10 -13.71 -6.92 -19.27
CA ARG A 10 -14.06 -5.50 -19.22
C ARG A 10 -13.82 -5.02 -17.79
N ALA A 11 -12.96 -4.02 -17.63
CA ALA A 11 -12.75 -3.38 -16.34
C ALA A 11 -14.12 -2.97 -15.76
N PRO A 12 -14.39 -3.20 -14.46
CA PRO A 12 -15.68 -2.86 -13.88
C PRO A 12 -15.99 -1.38 -14.18
N SER A 13 -17.21 -1.12 -14.65
CA SER A 13 -17.69 0.21 -15.00
C SER A 13 -17.44 1.19 -13.86
N GLY A 14 -17.06 2.44 -14.18
CA GLY A 14 -16.76 3.47 -13.18
C GLY A 14 -17.86 3.61 -12.12
N ALA A 15 -19.12 3.44 -12.52
CA ALA A 15 -20.29 3.46 -11.64
C ALA A 15 -20.21 2.44 -10.50
N ARG A 16 -19.78 1.19 -10.76
CA ARG A 16 -19.71 0.14 -9.73
C ARG A 16 -18.60 0.41 -8.71
N ARG A 17 -17.52 1.08 -9.12
CA ARG A 17 -16.46 1.54 -8.21
C ARG A 17 -16.93 2.72 -7.35
N VAL A 18 -17.65 3.66 -7.95
CA VAL A 18 -18.22 4.81 -7.23
C VAL A 18 -19.23 4.35 -6.18
N LEU A 19 -20.15 3.44 -6.53
CA LEU A 19 -21.12 2.84 -5.59
C LEU A 19 -20.44 2.14 -4.41
N PHE A 20 -19.36 1.40 -4.66
CA PHE A 20 -18.62 0.71 -3.61
C PHE A 20 -17.92 1.68 -2.65
N VAL A 21 -17.25 2.71 -3.19
CA VAL A 21 -16.59 3.75 -2.37
C VAL A 21 -17.63 4.57 -1.59
N ALA A 22 -18.75 4.92 -2.21
CA ALA A 22 -19.85 5.62 -1.57
C ALA A 22 -20.45 4.78 -0.42
N GLY A 23 -20.62 3.47 -0.61
CA GLY A 23 -21.10 2.57 0.45
C GLY A 23 -20.19 2.55 1.69
N GLY A 24 -18.87 2.49 1.49
CA GLY A 24 -17.90 2.56 2.60
C GLY A 24 -17.85 3.93 3.29
N LEU A 25 -18.05 5.02 2.56
CA LEU A 25 -18.15 6.36 3.14
C LEU A 25 -19.44 6.53 3.95
N LEU A 26 -20.58 6.04 3.43
CA LEU A 26 -21.87 6.09 4.11
C LEU A 26 -21.87 5.27 5.40
N SER A 27 -21.30 4.06 5.38
CA SER A 27 -21.18 3.25 6.61
C SER A 27 -20.30 3.96 7.65
N SER A 28 -19.21 4.59 7.23
CA SER A 28 -18.33 5.35 8.13
C SER A 28 -19.03 6.55 8.74
N ALA A 29 -19.75 7.31 7.92
CA ALA A 29 -20.56 8.43 8.39
C ALA A 29 -21.63 7.96 9.36
N LEU A 30 -22.30 6.83 9.08
CA LEU A 30 -23.31 6.24 9.96
C LEU A 30 -22.71 5.83 11.32
N PHE A 31 -21.63 5.04 11.33
CA PHE A 31 -21.01 4.59 12.58
C PHE A 31 -20.39 5.74 13.36
N MET A 32 -19.80 6.73 12.66
CA MET A 32 -19.30 7.93 13.31
C MET A 32 -20.45 8.72 13.93
N LEU A 33 -21.55 8.94 13.20
CA LEU A 33 -22.74 9.60 13.71
C LEU A 33 -23.30 8.87 14.93
N LEU A 34 -23.39 7.54 14.87
CA LEU A 34 -23.84 6.71 15.99
C LEU A 34 -22.93 6.81 17.21
N ALA A 35 -21.63 6.99 17.02
CA ALA A 35 -20.65 7.17 18.08
C ALA A 35 -20.72 8.58 18.70
N ILE A 36 -20.94 9.63 17.90
CA ILE A 36 -20.86 11.02 18.39
C ILE A 36 -22.19 11.64 18.81
N ARG A 37 -23.33 11.12 18.34
CA ARG A 37 -24.67 11.73 18.52
C ARG A 37 -25.10 11.94 19.98
N ARG A 38 -24.50 11.25 20.94
CA ARG A 38 -24.82 11.33 22.37
C ARG A 38 -23.65 11.85 23.22
N LEU A 39 -22.56 12.28 22.58
CA LEU A 39 -21.39 12.79 23.29
C LEU A 39 -21.58 14.25 23.71
N ALA A 40 -21.34 14.52 24.98
CA ALA A 40 -21.03 15.86 25.45
C ALA A 40 -19.54 16.14 25.16
N TRP A 41 -19.26 17.01 24.20
CA TRP A 41 -17.88 17.33 23.78
C TRP A 41 -17.02 17.91 24.90
N ARG A 42 -17.64 18.54 25.91
CA ARG A 42 -16.97 19.01 27.12
C ARG A 42 -16.33 17.84 27.88
N ASP A 43 -17.05 16.74 28.04
CA ASP A 43 -16.60 15.58 28.79
C ASP A 43 -15.51 14.82 28.02
N VAL A 44 -15.61 14.77 26.68
CA VAL A 44 -14.55 14.25 25.81
C VAL A 44 -13.26 15.08 25.98
N GLY A 45 -13.39 16.41 25.97
CA GLY A 45 -12.27 17.33 26.20
C GLY A 45 -11.63 17.15 27.58
N GLN A 46 -12.45 16.98 28.63
CA GLN A 46 -11.97 16.69 29.99
C GLN A 46 -11.27 15.34 30.08
N ALA A 47 -11.81 14.30 29.44
CA ALA A 47 -11.18 12.99 29.40
C ALA A 47 -9.78 13.03 28.76
N PHE A 48 -9.59 13.83 27.69
CA PHE A 48 -8.27 14.05 27.11
C PHE A 48 -7.37 14.93 27.98
N ALA A 49 -7.89 15.96 28.63
CA ALA A 49 -7.12 16.83 29.52
C ALA A 49 -6.56 16.07 30.73
N ASN A 50 -7.32 15.10 31.24
CA ASN A 50 -6.94 14.27 32.37
C ASN A 50 -6.15 13.01 31.96
N ALA A 51 -5.99 12.75 30.66
CA ALA A 51 -5.37 11.53 30.17
C ALA A 51 -3.87 11.49 30.49
N GLN A 52 -3.44 10.45 31.19
CA GLN A 52 -2.03 10.25 31.56
C GLN A 52 -1.32 9.40 30.51
N LEU A 53 -0.77 10.06 29.49
CA LEU A 53 -0.17 9.36 28.34
C LEU A 53 1.16 8.67 28.64
N TRP A 54 1.93 9.16 29.62
CA TRP A 54 3.20 8.55 30.02
C TRP A 54 3.02 7.64 31.24
N PRO A 55 3.60 6.42 31.27
CA PRO A 55 4.42 5.75 30.24
C PRO A 55 3.61 4.91 29.24
N TRP A 56 2.29 4.95 29.36
CA TRP A 56 1.33 4.02 28.76
C TRP A 56 1.29 4.04 27.23
N LEU A 57 1.29 5.23 26.62
CA LEU A 57 1.19 5.39 25.17
C LEU A 57 2.43 4.83 24.43
N PRO A 58 3.68 5.19 24.79
CA PRO A 58 4.87 4.59 24.20
C PRO A 58 4.92 3.06 24.35
N LEU A 59 4.54 2.53 25.52
CA LEU A 59 4.54 1.09 25.77
C LEU A 59 3.51 0.37 24.88
N GLY A 60 2.30 0.94 24.75
CA GLY A 60 1.27 0.41 23.85
C GLY A 60 1.71 0.42 22.39
N ILE A 61 2.32 1.52 21.93
CA ILE A 61 2.87 1.62 20.57
C ILE A 61 3.97 0.57 20.35
N PHE A 62 4.86 0.36 21.33
CA PHE A 62 5.90 -0.66 21.25
C PHE A 62 5.30 -2.07 21.09
N CYS A 63 4.31 -2.43 21.90
CA CYS A 63 3.58 -3.69 21.78
C CYS A 63 2.99 -3.87 20.37
N TYR A 64 2.34 -2.83 19.85
CA TYR A 64 1.74 -2.84 18.52
C TYR A 64 2.76 -3.03 17.38
N LEU A 65 3.87 -2.31 17.43
CA LEU A 65 4.95 -2.43 16.45
C LEU A 65 5.63 -3.80 16.51
N LEU A 66 5.83 -4.35 17.71
CA LEU A 66 6.33 -5.70 17.90
C LEU A 66 5.39 -6.73 17.25
N GLY A 67 4.08 -6.57 17.43
CA GLY A 67 3.07 -7.39 16.75
C GLY A 67 3.24 -7.42 15.24
N HIS A 68 3.58 -6.29 14.62
CA HIS A 68 3.85 -6.21 13.17
C HIS A 68 5.13 -6.93 12.75
N VAL A 69 6.18 -6.91 13.58
CA VAL A 69 7.39 -7.72 13.37
C VAL A 69 7.05 -9.21 13.40
N VAL A 70 6.23 -9.63 14.38
CA VAL A 70 5.77 -11.03 14.49
C VAL A 70 4.92 -11.43 13.28
N ARG A 71 4.01 -10.56 12.80
CA ARG A 71 3.26 -10.77 11.54
C ARG A 71 4.22 -10.99 10.36
N GLY A 72 5.32 -10.23 10.28
CA GLY A 72 6.37 -10.43 9.27
C GLY A 72 7.09 -11.77 9.37
N VAL A 73 7.43 -12.22 10.58
CA VAL A 73 8.02 -13.56 10.81
C VAL A 73 7.05 -14.67 10.41
N ARG A 74 5.76 -14.53 10.73
CA ARG A 74 4.70 -15.47 10.32
C ARG A 74 4.56 -15.52 8.81
N CYS A 75 4.47 -14.37 8.15
CA CYS A 75 4.42 -14.25 6.69
C CYS A 75 5.62 -14.94 6.03
N ARG A 76 6.83 -14.73 6.57
CA ARG A 76 8.06 -15.38 6.08
C ARG A 76 7.96 -16.90 6.17
N ARG A 77 7.48 -17.45 7.30
CA ARG A 77 7.33 -18.91 7.46
C ARG A 77 6.32 -19.48 6.47
N LEU A 78 5.18 -18.81 6.26
CA LEU A 78 4.18 -19.24 5.28
C LEU A 78 4.71 -19.22 3.86
N ALA A 79 5.51 -18.20 3.50
CA ALA A 79 6.13 -18.13 2.17
C ALA A 79 7.34 -19.09 2.01
N SER A 80 7.95 -19.54 3.10
CA SER A 80 9.22 -20.30 3.07
C SER A 80 9.15 -21.68 2.41
N CYS A 81 7.95 -22.23 2.21
CA CYS A 81 7.77 -23.48 1.48
C CYS A 81 8.25 -23.39 0.03
N GLU A 82 8.12 -22.22 -0.59
CA GLU A 82 8.36 -22.06 -2.03
C GLU A 82 9.31 -20.91 -2.36
N ALA A 83 9.54 -19.98 -1.42
CA ALA A 83 10.46 -18.88 -1.62
C ALA A 83 11.23 -18.46 -0.37
N ARG A 84 12.47 -18.01 -0.55
CA ARG A 84 13.28 -17.46 0.54
C ARG A 84 13.03 -15.97 0.68
N LEU A 85 12.60 -15.54 1.86
CA LEU A 85 12.45 -14.14 2.25
C LEU A 85 13.29 -13.84 3.49
N SER A 86 13.91 -12.66 3.53
CA SER A 86 14.48 -12.13 4.77
C SER A 86 13.38 -11.70 5.73
N ARG A 87 13.68 -11.66 7.04
CA ARG A 87 12.73 -11.20 8.07
C ARG A 87 12.29 -9.76 7.81
N SER A 88 13.23 -8.87 7.55
CA SER A 88 12.96 -7.46 7.28
C SER A 88 12.10 -7.26 6.04
N SER A 89 12.37 -7.97 4.94
CA SER A 89 11.54 -7.88 3.72
C SER A 89 10.11 -8.36 3.98
N ALA A 90 9.93 -9.47 4.69
CA ALA A 90 8.59 -9.97 5.02
C ALA A 90 7.82 -9.00 5.93
N THR A 91 8.47 -8.46 6.97
CA THR A 91 7.88 -7.42 7.82
C THR A 91 7.49 -6.19 7.01
N ASN A 92 8.37 -5.70 6.13
CA ASN A 92 8.10 -4.52 5.31
C ASN A 92 6.94 -4.74 4.32
N ILE A 93 6.81 -5.95 3.76
CA ILE A 93 5.68 -6.33 2.90
C ILE A 93 4.36 -6.27 3.70
N VAL A 94 4.35 -6.81 4.92
CA VAL A 94 3.16 -6.76 5.79
C VAL A 94 2.83 -5.31 6.16
N VAL A 95 3.79 -4.57 6.69
CA VAL A 95 3.62 -3.18 7.12
C VAL A 95 3.12 -2.31 5.98
N LEU A 96 3.67 -2.47 4.77
CA LEU A 96 3.19 -1.70 3.62
C LEU A 96 1.75 -2.06 3.26
N GLY A 97 1.37 -3.34 3.33
CA GLY A 97 -0.03 -3.76 3.17
C GLY A 97 -0.96 -3.07 4.17
N TYR A 98 -0.59 -3.00 5.45
CA TYR A 98 -1.37 -2.30 6.47
C TYR A 98 -1.42 -0.78 6.24
N ALA A 99 -0.29 -0.15 5.89
CA ALA A 99 -0.26 1.27 5.56
C ALA A 99 -1.11 1.60 4.33
N VAL A 100 -1.15 0.72 3.33
CA VAL A 100 -2.04 0.87 2.17
C VAL A 100 -3.51 0.77 2.57
N ASN A 101 -3.88 -0.11 3.51
CA ASN A 101 -5.25 -0.18 4.03
C ASN A 101 -5.68 1.07 4.80
N ASN A 102 -4.73 1.81 5.37
CA ASN A 102 -5.00 3.07 6.05
C ASN A 102 -5.30 4.22 5.08
N ILE A 103 -4.83 4.13 3.83
CA ILE A 103 -4.93 5.20 2.82
C ILE A 103 -5.96 4.87 1.75
N LEU A 104 -6.02 3.61 1.30
CA LEU A 104 -6.90 3.17 0.23
C LEU A 104 -8.16 2.48 0.78
N PRO A 105 -9.32 2.69 0.13
CA PRO A 105 -10.55 2.00 0.50
C PRO A 105 -10.46 0.50 0.16
N ALA A 106 -11.48 -0.26 0.58
CA ALA A 106 -11.70 -1.65 0.18
C ALA A 106 -10.64 -2.68 0.61
N ARG A 107 -9.82 -2.37 1.63
CA ARG A 107 -8.72 -3.25 2.09
C ARG A 107 -7.78 -3.68 0.95
N LEU A 108 -7.54 -2.79 -0.03
CA LEU A 108 -6.67 -3.05 -1.18
C LEU A 108 -5.22 -3.37 -0.79
N GLY A 109 -4.81 -3.09 0.46
CA GLY A 109 -3.52 -3.45 1.00
C GLY A 109 -3.26 -4.95 1.05
N GLU A 110 -4.29 -5.80 1.11
CA GLU A 110 -4.14 -7.25 0.98
C GLU A 110 -3.71 -7.65 -0.44
N LEU A 111 -4.29 -7.01 -1.46
CA LEU A 111 -3.88 -7.19 -2.85
C LEU A 111 -2.48 -6.61 -3.09
N ALA A 112 -2.18 -5.45 -2.51
CA ALA A 112 -0.84 -4.86 -2.58
C ALA A 112 0.19 -5.81 -1.98
N ARG A 113 -0.09 -6.40 -0.81
CA ARG A 113 0.77 -7.38 -0.16
C ARG A 113 1.00 -8.61 -1.03
N ALA A 114 -0.06 -9.17 -1.63
CA ALA A 114 0.05 -10.31 -2.54
C ALA A 114 0.92 -9.96 -3.77
N ALA A 115 0.76 -8.76 -4.34
CA ALA A 115 1.56 -8.27 -5.45
C ALA A 115 3.04 -8.09 -5.07
N MET A 116 3.31 -7.49 -3.91
CA MET A 116 4.67 -7.34 -3.39
C MET A 116 5.34 -8.68 -3.11
N LEU A 117 4.58 -9.64 -2.57
CA LEU A 117 5.10 -10.97 -2.32
C LEU A 117 5.49 -11.62 -3.65
N ALA A 118 4.60 -11.60 -4.63
CA ALA A 118 4.87 -12.11 -5.97
C ALA A 118 6.11 -11.46 -6.60
N GLU A 119 6.23 -10.13 -6.52
CA GLU A 119 7.38 -9.39 -7.05
C GLU A 119 8.69 -9.78 -6.34
N ARG A 120 8.67 -9.88 -5.01
CA ARG A 120 9.89 -10.11 -4.20
C ARG A 120 10.34 -11.56 -4.17
N THR A 121 9.47 -12.50 -4.53
CA THR A 121 9.74 -13.94 -4.43
C THR A 121 9.67 -14.68 -5.76
N GLY A 122 9.05 -14.10 -6.78
CA GLY A 122 8.71 -14.79 -8.02
C GLY A 122 7.49 -15.71 -7.92
N LEU A 123 6.83 -15.80 -6.75
CA LEU A 123 5.64 -16.63 -6.58
C LEU A 123 4.47 -16.12 -7.43
N PRO A 124 3.59 -17.00 -7.94
CA PRO A 124 2.33 -16.59 -8.55
C PRO A 124 1.51 -15.67 -7.63
N PHE A 125 0.93 -14.61 -8.20
CA PHE A 125 0.07 -13.67 -7.44
C PHE A 125 -1.05 -14.38 -6.69
N ALA A 126 -1.68 -15.38 -7.31
CA ALA A 126 -2.74 -16.18 -6.70
C ALA A 126 -2.28 -16.86 -5.40
N GLN A 127 -1.04 -17.35 -5.35
CA GLN A 127 -0.48 -17.98 -4.16
C GLN A 127 -0.19 -16.96 -3.05
N GLY A 128 0.34 -15.77 -3.40
CA GLY A 128 0.50 -14.70 -2.43
C GLY A 128 -0.83 -14.21 -1.84
N LEU A 129 -1.89 -14.22 -2.65
CA LEU A 129 -3.24 -13.97 -2.20
C LEU A 129 -3.74 -15.08 -1.26
N SER A 130 -3.48 -16.35 -1.59
CA SER A 130 -3.83 -17.49 -0.72
C SER A 130 -3.12 -17.45 0.63
N ILE A 131 -1.85 -17.08 0.69
CA ILE A 131 -1.11 -16.90 1.95
C ILE A 131 -1.77 -15.78 2.78
N THR A 132 -2.09 -14.66 2.15
CA THR A 132 -2.73 -13.53 2.82
C THR A 132 -4.11 -13.91 3.35
N PHE A 133 -4.90 -14.63 2.55
CA PHE A 133 -6.23 -15.12 2.94
C PHE A 133 -6.17 -16.14 4.08
N LEU A 134 -5.23 -17.09 4.02
CA LEU A 134 -5.01 -18.05 5.10
C LEU A 134 -4.70 -17.33 6.42
N GLU A 135 -3.85 -16.29 6.38
CA GLU A 135 -3.57 -15.50 7.56
C GLU A 135 -4.83 -14.83 8.13
N ARG A 136 -5.76 -14.34 7.30
CA ARG A 136 -7.03 -13.76 7.77
C ARG A 136 -7.91 -14.79 8.47
N ILE A 137 -7.96 -16.03 7.98
CA ILE A 137 -8.70 -17.11 8.64
C ILE A 137 -8.07 -17.42 10.01
N LEU A 138 -6.76 -17.62 10.05
CA LEU A 138 -6.04 -17.89 11.30
C LEU A 138 -6.20 -16.74 12.30
N ASP A 139 -6.12 -15.51 11.81
CA ASP A 139 -6.32 -14.29 12.59
C ASP A 139 -7.72 -14.24 13.20
N GLY A 140 -8.75 -14.54 12.41
CA GLY A 140 -10.13 -14.59 12.88
C GLY A 140 -10.40 -15.71 13.89
N LEU A 141 -9.79 -16.88 13.73
CA LEU A 141 -9.90 -17.99 14.68
C LEU A 141 -9.28 -17.66 16.03
N ILE A 142 -8.09 -17.06 16.05
CA ILE A 142 -7.46 -16.59 17.30
C ILE A 142 -8.31 -15.49 17.92
N MET A 143 -8.78 -14.52 17.13
CA MET A 143 -9.62 -13.43 17.61
C MET A 143 -10.94 -13.95 18.20
N LEU A 144 -11.56 -14.98 17.61
CA LEU A 144 -12.73 -15.66 18.15
C LEU A 144 -12.43 -16.33 19.50
N GLY A 145 -11.32 -17.05 19.60
CA GLY A 145 -10.88 -17.68 20.86
C GLY A 145 -10.63 -16.65 21.96
N LEU A 146 -9.97 -15.53 21.64
CA LEU A 146 -9.73 -14.43 22.57
C LEU A 146 -11.04 -13.72 22.97
N LEU A 147 -12.00 -13.59 22.05
CA LEU A 147 -13.32 -13.02 22.35
C LEU A 147 -14.08 -13.92 23.31
N ALA A 148 -14.06 -15.24 23.08
CA ALA A 148 -14.67 -16.22 23.97
C ALA A 148 -14.04 -16.14 25.36
N VAL A 149 -12.70 -16.11 25.46
CA VAL A 149 -11.99 -15.93 26.74
C VAL A 149 -12.43 -14.65 27.43
N ALA A 150 -12.49 -13.52 26.73
CA ALA A 150 -12.95 -12.26 27.31
C ALA A 150 -14.40 -12.33 27.79
N PHE A 151 -15.30 -12.87 26.96
CA PHE A 151 -16.72 -12.99 27.27
C PHE A 151 -16.98 -13.85 28.51
N PHE A 152 -16.41 -15.06 28.56
CA PHE A 152 -16.61 -15.97 29.69
C PHE A 152 -15.87 -15.56 30.97
N SER A 153 -14.82 -14.74 30.87
CA SER A 153 -14.06 -14.26 32.03
C SER A 153 -14.64 -12.98 32.65
N LEU A 154 -15.51 -12.28 31.94
CA LEU A 154 -16.19 -11.07 32.43
C LEU A 154 -17.47 -11.44 33.20
N PRO A 155 -17.87 -10.63 34.19
CA PRO A 155 -19.12 -10.85 34.94
C PRO A 155 -20.34 -10.90 34.01
N ALA A 156 -21.36 -11.66 34.40
CA ALA A 156 -22.61 -11.79 33.64
C ALA A 156 -23.30 -10.44 33.37
N ALA A 157 -23.10 -9.43 34.23
CA ALA A 157 -23.58 -8.07 34.02
C ALA A 157 -23.03 -7.41 32.73
N SER A 158 -21.87 -7.87 32.24
CA SER A 158 -21.26 -7.41 30.99
C SER A 158 -21.77 -8.18 29.75
N HIS A 159 -22.54 -9.26 29.93
CA HIS A 159 -23.02 -10.12 28.85
C HIS A 159 -24.26 -9.54 28.19
N HIS A 160 -24.04 -8.55 27.32
CA HIS A 160 -25.13 -7.98 26.53
C HIS A 160 -25.49 -8.92 25.37
N GLY A 161 -26.78 -9.02 25.03
CA GLY A 161 -27.26 -9.93 23.97
C GLY A 161 -26.56 -9.74 22.61
N TRP A 162 -26.14 -8.51 22.28
CA TRP A 162 -25.39 -8.25 21.05
C TRP A 162 -23.97 -8.85 21.05
N LEU A 163 -23.31 -8.98 22.21
CA LEU A 163 -22.01 -9.67 22.30
C LEU A 163 -22.19 -11.16 22.05
N GLY A 164 -23.20 -11.77 22.69
CA GLY A 164 -23.54 -13.18 22.48
C GLY A 164 -23.84 -13.49 21.01
N ALA A 165 -24.70 -12.69 20.39
CA ALA A 165 -25.00 -12.82 18.96
C ALA A 165 -23.76 -12.61 18.06
N THR A 166 -22.85 -11.71 18.43
CA THR A 166 -21.59 -11.52 17.71
C THR A 166 -20.69 -12.75 17.82
N LEU A 167 -20.59 -13.34 19.02
CA LEU A 167 -19.82 -14.56 19.26
C LEU A 167 -20.40 -15.75 18.48
N GLU A 168 -21.71 -15.93 18.48
CA GLU A 168 -22.41 -16.98 17.72
C GLU A 168 -22.20 -16.83 16.21
N LEU A 169 -22.41 -15.62 15.67
CA LEU A 169 -22.22 -15.35 14.25
C LEU A 169 -20.76 -15.58 13.83
N ALA A 170 -19.81 -15.05 14.60
CA ALA A 170 -18.39 -15.24 14.33
C ALA A 170 -18.01 -16.72 14.40
N THR A 171 -18.56 -17.48 15.36
CA THR A 171 -18.36 -18.92 15.47
C THR A 171 -18.87 -19.65 14.22
N GLY A 172 -20.08 -19.33 13.75
CA GLY A 172 -20.64 -19.93 12.54
C GLY A 172 -19.76 -19.66 11.31
N VAL A 173 -19.40 -18.40 11.07
CA VAL A 173 -18.57 -17.99 9.92
C VAL A 173 -17.18 -18.63 9.96
N PHE A 174 -16.49 -18.56 11.10
CA PHE A 174 -15.12 -19.08 11.21
C PHE A 174 -15.07 -20.62 11.27
N SER A 175 -16.13 -21.30 11.73
CA SER A 175 -16.22 -22.76 11.66
C SER A 175 -16.29 -23.25 10.21
N VAL A 176 -17.07 -22.58 9.36
CA VAL A 176 -17.13 -22.86 7.92
C VAL A 176 -15.77 -22.61 7.25
N ALA A 177 -15.13 -21.47 7.58
CA ALA A 177 -13.80 -21.15 7.05
C ALA A 177 -12.74 -22.18 7.49
N LEU A 178 -12.77 -22.60 8.76
CA LEU A 178 -11.88 -23.63 9.31
C LEU A 178 -12.09 -24.97 8.61
N LEU A 179 -13.35 -25.38 8.38
CA LEU A 179 -13.64 -26.61 7.63
C LEU A 179 -13.06 -26.56 6.22
N GLY A 180 -13.15 -25.42 5.54
CA GLY A 180 -12.53 -25.20 4.23
C GLY A 180 -11.00 -25.37 4.26
N VAL A 181 -10.33 -24.78 5.27
CA VAL A 181 -8.88 -24.93 5.45
C VAL A 181 -8.51 -26.37 5.79
N LEU A 182 -9.22 -27.03 6.72
CA LEU A 182 -8.98 -28.43 7.07
C LEU A 182 -9.16 -29.34 5.87
N THR A 183 -10.18 -29.11 5.04
CA THR A 183 -10.39 -29.87 3.80
C THR A 183 -9.23 -29.66 2.83
N ALA A 184 -8.75 -28.42 2.66
CA ALA A 184 -7.60 -28.13 1.80
C ALA A 184 -6.28 -28.77 2.31
N VAL A 185 -6.12 -28.87 3.63
CA VAL A 185 -4.93 -29.45 4.29
C VAL A 185 -4.98 -30.98 4.24
N LEU A 186 -6.07 -31.59 4.69
CA LEU A 186 -6.21 -33.05 4.91
C LEU A 186 -6.71 -33.81 3.68
N ALA A 187 -7.54 -33.19 2.85
CA ALA A 187 -8.18 -33.82 1.69
C ALA A 187 -8.10 -32.94 0.42
N PRO A 188 -6.87 -32.55 -0.03
CA PRO A 188 -6.69 -31.65 -1.17
C PRO A 188 -7.31 -32.19 -2.47
N SER A 189 -7.24 -33.51 -2.67
CA SER A 189 -7.82 -34.19 -3.84
C SER A 189 -9.35 -34.11 -3.85
N LEU A 190 -10.00 -34.13 -2.68
CA LEU A 190 -11.44 -33.97 -2.56
C LEU A 190 -11.86 -32.56 -2.96
N LEU A 191 -11.15 -31.54 -2.45
CA LEU A 191 -11.42 -30.14 -2.76
C LEU A 191 -11.24 -29.84 -4.25
N LEU A 192 -10.18 -30.37 -4.87
CA LEU A 192 -9.95 -30.23 -6.31
C LEU A 192 -11.02 -30.95 -7.14
N ARG A 193 -11.47 -32.14 -6.73
CA ARG A 193 -12.56 -32.87 -7.38
C ARG A 193 -13.88 -32.11 -7.31
N TRP A 194 -14.23 -31.56 -6.15
CA TRP A 194 -15.45 -30.76 -5.99
C TRP A 194 -15.38 -29.49 -6.83
N THR A 195 -14.22 -28.83 -6.84
CA THR A 195 -13.98 -27.65 -7.67
C THR A 195 -14.13 -27.97 -9.15
N SER A 196 -13.53 -29.07 -9.63
CA SER A 196 -13.60 -29.48 -11.02
C SER A 196 -15.05 -29.79 -11.44
N ARG A 197 -15.79 -30.54 -10.62
CA ARG A 197 -17.21 -30.83 -10.87
C ARG A 197 -18.07 -29.56 -10.91
N ALA A 198 -17.92 -28.68 -9.92
CA ALA A 198 -18.68 -27.44 -9.86
C ALA A 198 -18.33 -26.51 -11.04
N ALA A 199 -17.04 -26.38 -11.38
CA ALA A 199 -16.60 -25.54 -12.49
C ALA A 199 -17.09 -26.07 -13.85
N HIS A 200 -17.18 -27.40 -14.01
CA HIS A 200 -17.75 -28.03 -15.20
C HIS A 200 -19.25 -27.71 -15.35
N VAL A 201 -20.01 -27.64 -14.26
CA VAL A 201 -21.43 -27.26 -14.26
C VAL A 201 -21.62 -25.78 -14.59
N VAL A 202 -20.73 -24.90 -14.11
CA VAL A 202 -20.89 -23.45 -14.30
C VAL A 202 -20.50 -23.00 -15.71
N THR A 203 -19.30 -23.33 -16.21
CA THR A 203 -18.85 -23.00 -17.59
C THR A 203 -17.52 -23.70 -17.92
N PRO A 204 -17.44 -24.49 -19.02
CA PRO A 204 -16.20 -25.16 -19.44
C PRO A 204 -15.03 -24.20 -19.71
N ARG A 205 -15.32 -22.98 -20.18
CA ARG A 205 -14.30 -21.97 -20.55
C ARG A 205 -13.44 -21.48 -19.38
N ILE A 206 -13.94 -21.58 -18.14
CA ILE A 206 -13.22 -21.12 -16.93
C ILE A 206 -12.74 -22.27 -16.05
N HIS A 207 -13.04 -23.52 -16.42
CA HIS A 207 -12.73 -24.71 -15.64
C HIS A 207 -11.26 -24.76 -15.22
N ASP A 208 -10.35 -24.76 -16.20
CA ASP A 208 -8.91 -24.90 -15.95
C ASP A 208 -8.35 -23.72 -15.17
N ARG A 209 -8.96 -22.53 -15.32
CA ARG A 209 -8.58 -21.35 -14.56
C ARG A 209 -8.96 -21.49 -13.09
N LEU A 210 -10.18 -21.93 -12.79
CA LEU A 210 -10.66 -22.14 -11.42
C LEU A 210 -9.90 -23.26 -10.72
N VAL A 211 -9.70 -24.39 -11.40
CA VAL A 211 -8.94 -25.52 -10.84
C VAL A 211 -7.50 -25.11 -10.54
N ARG A 212 -6.82 -24.36 -11.43
CA ARG A 212 -5.47 -23.83 -11.15
C ARG A 212 -5.45 -22.89 -9.96
N VAL A 213 -6.42 -21.99 -9.82
CA VAL A 213 -6.50 -21.08 -8.67
C VAL A 213 -6.65 -21.85 -7.36
N VAL A 214 -7.52 -22.87 -7.34
CA VAL A 214 -7.70 -23.72 -6.15
C VAL A 214 -6.45 -24.57 -5.88
N ASP A 215 -5.78 -25.10 -6.90
CA ASP A 215 -4.51 -25.82 -6.74
C ASP A 215 -3.43 -24.94 -6.10
N HIS A 216 -3.25 -23.71 -6.58
CA HIS A 216 -2.35 -22.74 -5.94
C HIS A 216 -2.74 -22.44 -4.49
N GLY A 217 -4.04 -22.38 -4.19
CA GLY A 217 -4.54 -22.22 -2.82
C GLY A 217 -4.21 -23.41 -1.91
N VAL A 218 -4.44 -24.63 -2.41
CA VAL A 218 -4.10 -25.88 -1.71
C VAL A 218 -2.60 -25.96 -1.42
N ARG A 219 -1.75 -25.59 -2.39
CA ARG A 219 -0.29 -25.50 -2.17
C ARG A 219 0.06 -24.44 -1.12
N GLY A 220 -0.62 -23.29 -1.15
CA GLY A 220 -0.44 -22.21 -0.17
C GLY A 220 -0.72 -22.61 1.28
N VAL A 221 -1.59 -23.61 1.52
CA VAL A 221 -1.88 -24.14 2.87
C VAL A 221 -1.11 -25.42 3.21
N ALA A 222 -0.34 -25.98 2.28
CA ALA A 222 0.33 -27.27 2.46
C ALA A 222 1.30 -27.28 3.65
N TYR A 223 1.86 -26.12 4.03
CA TYR A 223 2.71 -25.98 5.21
C TYR A 223 2.02 -26.40 6.52
N LEU A 224 0.69 -26.25 6.58
CA LEU A 224 -0.10 -26.61 7.76
C LEU A 224 -0.29 -28.14 7.90
N ARG A 225 0.14 -28.95 6.93
CA ARG A 225 0.12 -30.42 7.04
C ARG A 225 1.10 -30.93 8.08
N ALA A 226 2.19 -30.20 8.34
CA ALA A 226 3.14 -30.58 9.37
C ALA A 226 2.67 -30.01 10.73
N PRO A 227 2.40 -30.84 11.75
CA PRO A 227 1.81 -30.37 13.01
C PRO A 227 2.70 -29.40 13.78
N ARG A 228 4.03 -29.59 13.76
CA ARG A 228 5.00 -28.64 14.35
C ARG A 228 5.00 -27.29 13.64
N ALA A 229 4.82 -27.30 12.33
CA ALA A 229 4.71 -26.09 11.53
C ALA A 229 3.39 -25.35 11.81
N ALA A 230 2.28 -26.08 11.84
CA ALA A 230 0.94 -25.55 12.13
C ALA A 230 0.87 -24.94 13.53
N THR A 231 1.35 -25.65 14.56
CA THR A 231 1.42 -25.13 15.95
C THR A 231 2.33 -23.91 16.05
N GLY A 232 3.47 -23.91 15.36
CA GLY A 232 4.35 -22.73 15.30
C GLY A 232 3.71 -21.51 14.64
N ILE A 233 2.83 -21.69 13.63
CA ILE A 233 2.06 -20.61 13.02
C ILE A 233 0.93 -20.16 13.95
N ALA A 234 0.22 -21.08 14.60
CA ALA A 234 -0.83 -20.76 15.57
C ALA A 234 -0.27 -19.95 16.75
N ALA A 235 0.89 -20.33 17.29
CA ALA A 235 1.58 -19.60 18.35
C ALA A 235 1.99 -18.19 17.91
N LEU A 236 2.50 -18.03 16.68
CA LEU A 236 2.80 -16.71 16.12
C LEU A 236 1.53 -15.87 15.96
N SER A 237 0.42 -16.48 15.50
CA SER A 237 -0.87 -15.79 15.40
C SER A 237 -1.38 -15.34 16.77
N LEU A 238 -1.32 -16.20 17.79
CA LEU A 238 -1.66 -15.84 19.16
C LEU A 238 -0.80 -14.67 19.65
N LEU A 239 0.52 -14.75 19.47
CA LEU A 239 1.44 -13.68 19.88
C LEU A 239 1.15 -12.35 19.19
N VAL A 240 0.81 -12.36 17.89
CA VAL A 240 0.38 -11.15 17.16
C VAL A 240 -0.79 -10.47 17.86
N TRP A 241 -1.81 -11.24 18.21
CA TRP A 241 -3.01 -10.71 18.85
C TRP A 241 -2.80 -10.32 20.31
N LEU A 242 -1.91 -11.02 21.04
CA LEU A 242 -1.51 -10.60 22.39
C LEU A 242 -0.72 -9.28 22.37
N CYS A 243 0.16 -9.08 21.39
CA CYS A 243 0.84 -7.82 21.17
C CYS A 243 -0.16 -6.69 20.86
N GLU A 244 -1.18 -6.97 20.05
CA GLU A 244 -2.22 -6.01 19.72
C GLU A 244 -3.14 -5.71 20.92
N ALA A 245 -3.53 -6.73 21.69
CA ALA A 245 -4.21 -6.55 22.97
C ALA A 245 -3.35 -5.76 23.96
N GLY A 246 -2.03 -5.89 23.89
CA GLY A 246 -1.07 -5.08 24.66
C GLY A 246 -1.21 -3.58 24.41
N LEU A 247 -1.49 -3.15 23.18
CA LEU A 247 -1.79 -1.73 22.89
C LEU A 247 -3.03 -1.26 23.64
N PHE A 248 -4.12 -2.04 23.57
CA PHE A 248 -5.37 -1.72 24.27
C PHE A 248 -5.15 -1.71 25.80
N LEU A 249 -4.54 -2.76 26.33
CA LEU A 249 -4.27 -2.91 27.76
C LEU A 249 -3.43 -1.76 28.32
N CYS A 250 -2.36 -1.37 27.62
CA CYS A 250 -1.52 -0.26 28.06
C CYS A 250 -2.27 1.07 28.08
N LEU A 251 -3.26 1.28 27.22
CA LEU A 251 -3.99 2.54 27.16
C LEU A 251 -5.16 2.63 28.14
N LEU A 252 -5.53 1.55 28.84
CA LEU A 252 -6.59 1.60 29.85
C LEU A 252 -6.22 2.55 31.01
N PRO A 253 -5.05 2.42 31.66
CA PRO A 253 -4.64 3.36 32.72
C PRO A 253 -4.48 4.80 32.25
N ALA A 254 -4.24 5.04 30.96
CA ALA A 254 -4.15 6.40 30.43
C ALA A 254 -5.46 7.19 30.59
N PHE A 255 -6.60 6.51 30.77
CA PHE A 255 -7.91 7.11 31.03
C PHE A 255 -8.47 6.75 32.42
N ASP A 256 -7.58 6.47 33.39
CA ASP A 256 -7.97 6.09 34.76
C ASP A 256 -8.84 4.81 34.83
N LEU A 257 -8.69 3.93 33.85
CA LEU A 257 -9.32 2.61 33.85
C LEU A 257 -8.36 1.58 34.44
N ALA A 258 -8.91 0.60 35.16
CA ALA A 258 -8.12 -0.48 35.72
C ALA A 258 -7.34 -1.24 34.63
N PHE A 259 -6.11 -1.62 34.94
CA PHE A 259 -5.28 -2.46 34.08
C PHE A 259 -5.86 -3.89 34.05
N ASP A 260 -6.87 -4.10 33.20
CA ASP A 260 -7.61 -5.36 33.11
C ASP A 260 -7.45 -5.99 31.71
N PRO A 261 -6.70 -7.11 31.60
CA PRO A 261 -6.53 -7.84 30.34
C PRO A 261 -7.86 -8.28 29.71
N ARG A 262 -8.90 -8.57 30.51
CA ARG A 262 -10.20 -9.02 30.00
C ARG A 262 -10.91 -7.91 29.23
N VAL A 263 -10.87 -6.69 29.77
CA VAL A 263 -11.43 -5.49 29.14
C VAL A 263 -10.66 -5.14 27.86
N ALA A 264 -9.33 -5.23 27.89
CA ALA A 264 -8.50 -5.00 26.72
C ALA A 264 -8.75 -6.04 25.61
N LEU A 265 -8.86 -7.33 25.95
CA LEU A 265 -9.22 -8.38 25.00
C LEU A 265 -10.60 -8.15 24.41
N LEU A 266 -11.59 -7.77 25.22
CA LEU A 266 -12.93 -7.46 24.74
C LEU A 266 -12.90 -6.27 23.77
N ALA A 267 -12.29 -5.15 24.19
CA ALA A 267 -12.19 -3.95 23.36
C ALA A 267 -11.46 -4.24 22.05
N MET A 268 -10.33 -4.94 22.09
CA MET A 268 -9.55 -5.29 20.91
C MET A 268 -10.30 -6.23 19.95
N THR A 269 -10.95 -7.29 20.46
CA THR A 269 -11.64 -8.28 19.62
C THR A 269 -12.91 -7.73 18.99
N VAL A 270 -13.76 -7.03 19.78
CA VAL A 270 -14.98 -6.40 19.27
C VAL A 270 -14.64 -5.32 18.24
N THR A 271 -13.60 -4.51 18.48
CA THR A 271 -13.16 -3.50 17.51
C THR A 271 -12.68 -4.13 16.21
N ASN A 272 -11.82 -5.15 16.28
CA ASN A 272 -11.25 -5.77 15.09
C ASN A 272 -12.27 -6.58 14.27
N LEU A 273 -13.29 -7.17 14.92
CA LEU A 273 -14.45 -7.73 14.22
C LEU A 273 -15.31 -6.62 13.60
N GLY A 274 -15.52 -5.52 14.33
CA GLY A 274 -16.30 -4.38 13.88
C GLY A 274 -15.76 -3.70 12.62
N ILE A 275 -14.44 -3.58 12.48
CA ILE A 275 -13.80 -3.03 11.28
C ILE A 275 -13.81 -3.98 10.07
N LEU A 276 -14.35 -5.21 10.21
CA LEU A 276 -14.69 -6.06 9.05
C LEU A 276 -15.81 -5.45 8.22
N VAL A 277 -16.64 -4.61 8.83
CA VAL A 277 -17.66 -3.87 8.10
C VAL A 277 -16.99 -2.93 7.09
N PRO A 278 -17.35 -3.01 5.79
CA PRO A 278 -16.79 -2.14 4.77
C PRO A 278 -16.94 -0.68 5.17
N SER A 279 -15.84 0.06 5.16
CA SER A 279 -15.77 1.44 5.64
C SER A 279 -14.74 2.26 4.87
N SER A 280 -14.65 3.54 5.23
CA SER A 280 -13.73 4.54 4.73
C SER A 280 -12.29 4.13 5.02
N PRO A 281 -11.31 4.68 4.28
CA PRO A 281 -9.91 4.45 4.56
C PRO A 281 -9.58 4.72 6.03
N GLY A 282 -8.80 3.83 6.64
CA GLY A 282 -8.46 3.93 8.06
C GLY A 282 -9.58 3.55 9.02
N PHE A 283 -10.68 2.93 8.58
CA PHE A 283 -11.72 2.38 9.47
C PHE A 283 -12.39 3.42 10.40
N ILE A 284 -12.37 4.70 10.01
CA ILE A 284 -13.02 5.79 10.74
C ILE A 284 -14.52 5.51 10.79
N GLY A 285 -15.13 5.68 11.96
CA GLY A 285 -16.52 5.30 12.24
C GLY A 285 -16.60 3.95 12.97
N PRO A 286 -16.57 2.79 12.28
CA PRO A 286 -16.70 1.49 12.92
C PRO A 286 -15.69 1.27 14.04
N PHE A 287 -14.42 1.66 13.85
CA PHE A 287 -13.40 1.51 14.88
C PHE A 287 -13.82 2.19 16.19
N HIS A 288 -14.22 3.46 16.11
CA HIS A 288 -14.59 4.26 17.28
C HIS A 288 -15.86 3.71 17.94
N PHE A 289 -16.87 3.41 17.12
CA PHE A 289 -18.14 2.88 17.60
C PHE A 289 -17.96 1.55 18.33
N PHE A 290 -17.33 0.55 17.70
CA PHE A 290 -17.21 -0.78 18.29
C PHE A 290 -16.28 -0.81 19.50
N CYS A 291 -15.17 -0.05 19.48
CA CYS A 291 -14.29 0.07 20.64
C CYS A 291 -15.01 0.72 21.83
N MET A 292 -15.70 1.83 21.60
CA MET A 292 -16.48 2.51 22.62
C MET A 292 -17.59 1.60 23.19
N ARG A 293 -18.32 0.89 22.32
CA ARG A 293 -19.37 -0.06 22.73
C ARG A 293 -18.84 -1.20 23.58
N ALA A 294 -17.64 -1.71 23.28
CA ALA A 294 -17.00 -2.74 24.09
C ALA A 294 -16.66 -2.24 25.50
N LEU A 295 -16.16 -1.01 25.63
CA LEU A 295 -15.88 -0.41 26.94
C LEU A 295 -17.17 -0.08 27.72
N MET A 296 -18.21 0.40 27.03
CA MET A 296 -19.52 0.63 27.67
C MET A 296 -20.14 -0.67 28.20
N ALA A 297 -19.86 -1.82 27.57
CA ALA A 297 -20.35 -3.11 28.04
C ALA A 297 -19.78 -3.51 29.42
N VAL A 298 -18.69 -2.88 29.86
CA VAL A 298 -18.09 -3.07 31.19
C VAL A 298 -18.30 -1.84 32.09
N GLY A 299 -19.22 -0.94 31.73
CA GLY A 299 -19.63 0.20 32.57
C GLY A 299 -18.85 1.50 32.34
N VAL A 300 -17.96 1.57 31.34
CA VAL A 300 -17.25 2.81 31.01
C VAL A 300 -18.21 3.83 30.38
N THR A 301 -18.07 5.11 30.75
CA THR A 301 -18.90 6.19 30.20
C THR A 301 -18.68 6.35 28.70
N GLU A 302 -19.72 6.81 27.99
CA GLU A 302 -19.69 7.03 26.53
C GLU A 302 -18.57 8.02 26.12
N ALA A 303 -18.39 9.12 26.87
CA ALA A 303 -17.31 10.09 26.62
C ALA A 303 -15.91 9.47 26.79
N THR A 304 -15.67 8.74 27.87
CA THR A 304 -14.35 8.11 28.12
C THR A 304 -14.08 7.00 27.11
N GLY A 305 -15.10 6.18 26.79
CA GLY A 305 -14.99 5.13 25.79
C GLY A 305 -14.66 5.67 24.40
N PHE A 306 -15.25 6.79 23.99
CA PHE A 306 -14.91 7.47 22.73
C PHE A 306 -13.48 8.04 22.75
N SER A 307 -13.09 8.75 23.81
CA SER A 307 -11.74 9.32 23.93
C SER A 307 -10.66 8.23 23.90
N TYR A 308 -10.89 7.12 24.62
CA TYR A 308 -10.04 5.94 24.56
C TYR A 308 -9.97 5.38 23.14
N ALA A 309 -11.11 5.17 22.48
CA ALA A 309 -11.14 4.62 21.13
C ALA A 309 -10.39 5.51 20.13
N ALA A 310 -10.53 6.84 20.23
CA ALA A 310 -9.81 7.80 19.42
C ALA A 310 -8.29 7.75 19.64
N LEU A 311 -7.84 7.64 20.91
CA LEU A 311 -6.41 7.53 21.22
C LEU A 311 -5.82 6.21 20.71
N VAL A 312 -6.48 5.08 20.96
CA VAL A 312 -6.05 3.77 20.44
C VAL A 312 -6.00 3.80 18.92
N HIS A 313 -7.00 4.41 18.27
CA HIS A 313 -7.03 4.50 16.82
C HIS A 313 -5.84 5.31 16.29
N LEU A 314 -5.49 6.43 16.93
CA LEU A 314 -4.33 7.22 16.54
C LEU A 314 -3.01 6.44 16.74
N ALA A 315 -2.88 5.74 17.88
CA ALA A 315 -1.72 4.89 18.20
C ALA A 315 -1.61 3.67 17.27
N PHE A 316 -2.73 3.20 16.73
CA PHE A 316 -2.82 2.16 15.70
C PHE A 316 -2.46 2.69 14.31
N TYR A 317 -2.99 3.87 13.93
CA TYR A 317 -2.95 4.41 12.57
C TYR A 317 -1.63 5.12 12.26
N VAL A 318 -1.16 5.99 13.15
CA VAL A 318 -0.01 6.88 12.87
C VAL A 318 1.31 6.13 12.78
N PRO A 319 1.72 5.30 13.76
CA PRO A 319 3.02 4.64 13.73
C PRO A 319 3.17 3.71 12.52
N ILE A 320 2.13 2.95 12.18
CA ILE A 320 2.19 2.03 11.04
C ILE A 320 2.22 2.76 9.70
N THR A 321 1.51 3.88 9.58
CA THR A 321 1.51 4.71 8.38
C THR A 321 2.88 5.37 8.20
N ILE A 322 3.48 5.90 9.27
CA ILE A 322 4.84 6.45 9.25
C ILE A 322 5.85 5.39 8.81
N TRP A 323 5.77 4.18 9.38
CA TRP A 323 6.66 3.08 8.99
C TRP A 323 6.47 2.70 7.52
N GLY A 324 5.24 2.54 7.05
CA GLY A 324 4.93 2.25 5.65
C GLY A 324 5.44 3.31 4.68
N VAL A 325 5.22 4.60 4.98
CA VAL A 325 5.75 5.72 4.20
C VAL A 325 7.28 5.70 4.21
N GLY A 326 7.91 5.45 5.37
CA GLY A 326 9.35 5.32 5.50
C GLY A 326 9.93 4.22 4.60
N ILE A 327 9.24 3.08 4.47
CA ILE A 327 9.61 2.00 3.55
C ILE A 327 9.51 2.49 2.09
N VAL A 328 8.41 3.15 1.70
CA VAL A 328 8.25 3.67 0.32
C VAL A 328 9.35 4.67 -0.03
N VAL A 329 9.67 5.58 0.89
CA VAL A 329 10.75 6.57 0.78
C VAL A 329 12.11 5.88 0.64
N ALA A 330 12.40 4.88 1.48
CA ALA A 330 13.70 4.20 1.50
C ALA A 330 13.92 3.30 0.27
N TYR A 331 12.92 2.54 -0.16
CA TYR A 331 13.07 1.59 -1.27
C TYR A 331 12.82 2.21 -2.65
N GLY A 332 12.32 3.45 -2.71
CA GLY A 332 11.83 4.09 -3.94
C GLY A 332 10.66 3.32 -4.56
N PHE A 333 9.89 3.92 -5.46
CA PHE A 333 8.86 3.19 -6.22
C PHE A 333 9.48 2.21 -7.23
N LYS A 334 10.24 1.22 -6.76
CA LYS A 334 10.70 0.08 -7.58
C LYS A 334 9.63 -1.01 -7.71
N LEU A 335 8.54 -0.91 -6.94
CA LEU A 335 7.44 -1.89 -6.88
C LEU A 335 6.73 -2.09 -8.24
N GLY A 336 6.57 -1.01 -9.03
CA GLY A 336 5.95 -1.08 -10.35
C GLY A 336 6.92 -1.51 -11.45
N ALA A 337 8.18 -1.10 -11.35
CA ALA A 337 9.18 -1.30 -12.40
C ALA A 337 9.51 -2.78 -12.64
N ASN A 338 9.52 -3.61 -11.59
CA ASN A 338 9.80 -5.04 -11.73
C ASN A 338 8.56 -5.84 -12.17
N LEU A 339 7.35 -5.46 -11.72
CA LEU A 339 6.10 -6.09 -12.16
C LEU A 339 5.82 -5.80 -13.64
N ASP A 340 6.08 -4.58 -14.09
CA ASP A 340 6.01 -4.22 -15.50
C ASP A 340 7.14 -4.90 -16.29
N ALA A 341 8.37 -4.98 -15.78
CA ALA A 341 9.45 -5.73 -16.42
C ALA A 341 9.14 -7.23 -16.54
N GLN A 342 8.50 -7.84 -15.53
CA GLN A 342 8.15 -9.27 -15.53
C GLN A 342 6.94 -9.55 -16.43
N LYS A 343 5.94 -8.65 -16.46
CA LYS A 343 4.87 -8.69 -17.47
C LYS A 343 5.44 -8.55 -18.87
N ASN A 344 6.31 -7.58 -19.09
CA ASN A 344 6.95 -7.32 -20.39
C ASN A 344 7.99 -8.37 -20.77
N ALA A 345 8.46 -9.20 -19.82
CA ALA A 345 9.31 -10.36 -20.10
C ALA A 345 8.50 -11.63 -20.43
N SER A 346 7.18 -11.65 -20.19
CA SER A 346 6.33 -12.75 -20.61
C SER A 346 6.13 -12.71 -22.13
N PRO A 347 6.03 -13.86 -22.84
CA PRO A 347 5.83 -13.90 -24.29
C PRO A 347 4.61 -13.09 -24.75
N GLN A 348 3.53 -13.10 -23.97
CA GLN A 348 2.34 -12.28 -24.22
C GLN A 348 2.55 -10.80 -23.94
N GLY A 349 3.41 -10.42 -23.00
CA GLY A 349 3.77 -9.02 -22.72
C GLY A 349 4.64 -8.40 -23.81
N LEU A 350 5.56 -9.17 -24.39
CA LEU A 350 6.33 -8.76 -25.57
C LEU A 350 5.43 -8.55 -26.79
N LEU A 351 4.39 -9.37 -26.95
CA LEU A 351 3.42 -9.30 -28.06
C LEU A 351 2.31 -8.25 -27.85
N SER A 352 1.96 -7.93 -26.60
CA SER A 352 0.93 -6.93 -26.24
C SER A 352 1.49 -5.55 -25.94
N ALA A 353 2.80 -5.42 -25.75
CA ALA A 353 3.54 -4.17 -25.88
C ALA A 353 3.62 -3.78 -27.36
N GLY A 354 2.47 -3.72 -28.04
CA GLY A 354 2.34 -2.89 -29.22
C GLY A 354 2.82 -1.51 -28.79
N GLN A 355 3.94 -1.07 -29.37
CA GLN A 355 4.45 0.26 -29.14
C GLN A 355 3.32 1.21 -29.54
N HIS A 356 2.62 1.75 -28.55
CA HIS A 356 1.81 2.94 -28.74
C HIS A 356 2.80 4.08 -28.98
N PHE A 357 3.41 4.10 -30.15
CA PHE A 357 3.77 5.34 -30.77
C PHE A 357 2.46 6.09 -30.92
N VAL A 358 2.25 7.05 -30.03
CA VAL A 358 1.37 8.16 -30.35
C VAL A 358 1.98 8.72 -31.64
N ALA A 359 1.31 8.49 -32.77
CA ALA A 359 1.62 9.22 -33.99
C ALA A 359 1.72 10.70 -33.58
N PRO A 360 2.68 11.48 -34.09
CA PRO A 360 2.83 12.88 -33.73
C PRO A 360 1.56 13.66 -34.13
N GLY A 361 0.52 13.56 -33.33
CA GLY A 361 -0.55 14.51 -33.24
C GLY A 361 -0.01 15.73 -32.51
N GLU A 362 -0.58 16.88 -32.83
CA GLU A 362 -0.20 18.19 -32.27
C GLU A 362 0.02 18.06 -30.76
N LEU A 363 1.29 18.03 -30.36
CA LEU A 363 1.67 18.13 -28.95
C LEU A 363 1.04 19.42 -28.46
N ALA A 364 0.26 19.35 -27.38
CA ALA A 364 -0.22 20.56 -26.73
C ALA A 364 0.98 21.48 -26.45
N ASP A 365 0.84 22.77 -26.73
CA ASP A 365 1.83 23.81 -26.41
C ASP A 365 1.37 24.61 -25.16
N PRO A 366 1.37 23.99 -23.96
CA PRO A 366 1.00 24.70 -22.76
C PRO A 366 2.10 25.71 -22.41
N ALA A 367 1.68 26.91 -22.00
CA ALA A 367 2.60 27.86 -21.40
C ALA A 367 3.27 27.22 -20.16
N PRO A 368 4.62 27.21 -20.07
CA PRO A 368 5.32 26.60 -18.95
C PRO A 368 5.03 27.37 -17.66
N ASP A 369 4.71 26.65 -16.59
CA ASP A 369 4.52 27.28 -15.30
C ASP A 369 5.86 27.76 -14.69
N ALA A 370 5.79 28.68 -13.73
CA ALA A 370 6.98 29.29 -13.12
C ALA A 370 7.93 28.26 -12.48
N THR A 371 7.41 27.08 -12.08
CA THR A 371 8.25 26.03 -11.50
C THR A 371 8.96 25.21 -12.57
N THR A 372 8.29 24.89 -13.68
CA THR A 372 8.91 24.21 -14.83
C THR A 372 10.00 25.09 -15.41
N LEU A 373 9.75 26.39 -15.58
CA LEU A 373 10.78 27.35 -16.02
C LEU A 373 11.99 27.36 -15.06
N ALA A 374 11.73 27.47 -13.75
CA ALA A 374 12.79 27.50 -12.75
C ALA A 374 13.57 26.18 -12.64
N LEU A 375 12.92 25.05 -12.92
CA LEU A 375 13.53 23.72 -12.96
C LEU A 375 14.41 23.57 -14.20
N CYS A 376 13.93 24.03 -15.37
CA CYS A 376 14.70 24.03 -16.61
C CYS A 376 15.96 24.89 -16.47
N GLU A 377 15.84 26.07 -15.87
CA GLU A 377 16.99 26.97 -15.65
C GLU A 377 18.06 26.34 -14.73
N ALA A 378 17.62 25.54 -13.75
CA ALA A 378 18.53 24.83 -12.85
C ALA A 378 19.22 23.62 -13.51
N LEU A 379 18.59 22.99 -14.51
CA LEU A 379 19.13 21.82 -15.24
C LEU A 379 19.97 22.22 -16.47
N ILE A 380 19.64 23.39 -17.01
CA ILE A 380 20.42 24.30 -17.85
C ILE A 380 21.96 24.33 -17.71
N PRO A 381 22.82 23.73 -18.57
CA PRO A 381 24.25 24.05 -18.56
C PRO A 381 24.53 25.57 -18.71
N GLU A 382 25.62 26.08 -18.14
CA GLU A 382 25.95 27.52 -18.21
C GLU A 382 26.53 27.95 -19.55
N GLU A 383 27.40 27.13 -20.12
CA GLU A 383 28.12 27.40 -21.37
C GLU A 383 27.50 26.56 -22.51
N PRO A 384 27.51 27.02 -23.78
CA PRO A 384 28.30 28.12 -24.36
C PRO A 384 27.47 29.31 -24.89
N LEU A 385 26.24 29.51 -24.41
CA LEU A 385 25.30 30.47 -25.01
C LEU A 385 25.48 31.91 -24.55
N VAL A 386 25.29 32.86 -25.48
CA VAL A 386 25.17 34.31 -25.19
C VAL A 386 23.90 34.59 -24.36
N PRO A 387 23.89 35.56 -23.41
CA PRO A 387 22.76 35.80 -22.51
C PRO A 387 21.39 35.96 -23.19
N GLU A 388 21.33 36.64 -24.34
CA GLU A 388 20.09 36.83 -25.11
C GLU A 388 19.56 35.51 -25.70
N GLN A 389 20.44 34.69 -26.27
CA GLN A 389 20.10 33.37 -26.80
C GLN A 389 19.67 32.43 -25.68
N ARG A 390 20.30 32.51 -24.50
CA ARG A 390 20.00 31.68 -23.34
C ARG A 390 18.56 31.84 -22.85
N ALA A 391 18.02 33.06 -22.86
CA ALA A 391 16.65 33.32 -22.45
C ALA A 391 15.60 32.77 -23.45
N ALA A 392 15.94 32.74 -24.74
CA ALA A 392 15.10 32.10 -25.76
C ALA A 392 15.15 30.56 -25.61
N VAL A 393 16.34 29.98 -25.56
CA VAL A 393 16.59 28.54 -25.37
C VAL A 393 15.88 28.01 -24.13
N LEU A 394 15.96 28.73 -23.00
CA LEU A 394 15.29 28.35 -21.75
C LEU A 394 13.77 28.27 -21.91
N ARG A 395 13.15 29.25 -22.58
CA ARG A 395 11.70 29.29 -22.79
C ARG A 395 11.24 28.14 -23.68
N GLU A 396 12.00 27.83 -24.73
CA GLU A 396 11.70 26.72 -25.63
C GLU A 396 11.87 25.35 -24.95
N CYS A 397 12.96 25.16 -24.19
CA CYS A 397 13.16 23.95 -23.40
C CYS A 397 12.04 23.73 -22.37
N ALA A 398 11.58 24.82 -21.74
CA ALA A 398 10.49 24.77 -20.78
C ALA A 398 9.14 24.46 -21.44
N ARG A 399 8.84 25.06 -22.60
CA ARG A 399 7.63 24.73 -23.40
C ARG A 399 7.63 23.27 -23.84
N PHE A 400 8.73 22.80 -24.43
CA PHE A 400 8.87 21.41 -24.83
C PHE A 400 8.67 20.46 -23.65
N THR A 401 9.35 20.72 -22.53
CA THR A 401 9.23 19.90 -21.32
C THR A 401 7.79 19.90 -20.79
N ALA A 402 7.13 21.05 -20.75
CA ALA A 402 5.73 21.15 -20.32
C ALA A 402 4.79 20.36 -21.25
N GLY A 403 4.98 20.44 -22.57
CA GLY A 403 4.23 19.67 -23.56
C GLY A 403 4.41 18.16 -23.39
N GLN A 404 5.65 17.68 -23.24
CA GLN A 404 5.94 16.26 -23.02
C GLN A 404 5.30 15.74 -21.72
N LEU A 405 5.35 16.53 -20.65
CA LEU A 405 4.76 16.15 -19.36
C LEU A 405 3.22 16.19 -19.40
N ALA A 406 2.63 17.11 -20.17
CA ALA A 406 1.18 17.16 -20.39
C ALA A 406 0.68 15.96 -21.21
N ALA A 407 1.48 15.50 -22.18
CA ALA A 407 1.18 14.34 -23.01
C ALA A 407 1.26 13.00 -22.24
N LEU A 408 1.79 12.98 -21.02
CA LEU A 408 1.85 11.76 -20.22
C LEU A 408 0.45 11.16 -19.95
N PRO A 409 0.32 9.82 -19.92
CA PRO A 409 -0.86 9.13 -19.43
C PRO A 409 -1.29 9.66 -18.05
N PHE A 410 -2.60 9.72 -17.79
CA PHE A 410 -3.17 10.30 -16.57
C PHE A 410 -2.44 9.88 -15.28
N ARG A 411 -2.12 8.58 -15.13
CA ARG A 411 -1.39 8.07 -13.97
C ARG A 411 -0.01 8.70 -13.80
N LEU A 412 0.78 8.79 -14.87
CA LEU A 412 2.12 9.38 -14.84
C LEU A 412 2.06 10.89 -14.63
N ARG A 413 1.02 11.56 -15.15
CA ARG A 413 0.77 12.98 -14.91
C ARG A 413 0.49 13.27 -13.44
N VAL A 414 -0.30 12.43 -12.77
CA VAL A 414 -0.54 12.52 -11.32
C VAL A 414 0.77 12.31 -10.54
N TYR A 415 1.58 11.31 -10.92
CA TYR A 415 2.89 11.11 -10.27
C TYR A 415 3.82 12.32 -10.41
N TYR A 416 3.90 12.90 -11.61
CA TYR A 416 4.66 14.12 -11.84
C TYR A 416 4.15 15.29 -10.98
N ALA A 417 2.83 15.51 -10.95
CA ALA A 417 2.21 16.56 -10.14
C ALA A 417 2.52 16.39 -8.64
N CYS A 418 2.41 15.18 -8.11
CA CYS A 418 2.80 14.86 -6.73
C CYS A 418 4.29 15.14 -6.50
N GLY A 419 5.16 14.81 -7.46
CA GLY A 419 6.59 15.08 -7.35
C GLY A 419 6.94 16.56 -7.33
N MET A 420 6.31 17.35 -8.19
CA MET A 420 6.46 18.81 -8.21
C MET A 420 5.92 19.45 -6.93
N LEU A 421 4.82 18.93 -6.39
CA LEU A 421 4.26 19.38 -5.11
C LEU A 421 5.21 19.06 -3.96
N ALA A 422 5.82 17.87 -3.94
CA ALA A 422 6.83 17.49 -2.95
C ALA A 422 8.10 18.34 -3.07
N LEU A 423 8.56 18.63 -4.29
CA LEU A 423 9.68 19.55 -4.53
C LEU A 423 9.36 20.94 -3.96
N ARG A 424 8.18 21.50 -4.28
CA ARG A 424 7.74 22.81 -3.76
C ARG A 424 7.62 22.80 -2.23
N GLY A 425 6.96 21.80 -1.67
CA GLY A 425 6.74 21.67 -0.22
C GLY A 425 8.04 21.52 0.55
N SER A 426 8.92 20.63 0.12
CA SER A 426 10.25 20.44 0.75
C SER A 426 11.14 21.69 0.63
N THR A 427 11.05 22.41 -0.49
CA THR A 427 11.78 23.67 -0.67
C THR A 427 11.26 24.73 0.29
N LEU A 428 9.94 24.87 0.42
CA LEU A 428 9.31 25.82 1.34
C LEU A 428 9.67 25.49 2.79
N LEU A 429 9.61 24.22 3.17
CA LEU A 429 9.98 23.76 4.52
C LEU A 429 11.44 24.03 4.86
N ARG A 430 12.37 23.82 3.91
CA ARG A 430 13.80 23.99 4.17
C ARG A 430 14.29 25.44 4.06
N HIS A 431 13.76 26.20 3.11
CA HIS A 431 14.29 27.51 2.76
C HIS A 431 13.34 28.68 3.06
N ALA A 432 12.13 28.40 3.57
CA ALA A 432 11.07 29.38 3.82
C ALA A 432 10.74 30.27 2.60
N ARG A 433 11.08 29.80 1.39
CA ARG A 433 10.88 30.50 0.11
C ARG A 433 10.40 29.51 -0.96
N PRO A 434 9.51 29.93 -1.87
CA PRO A 434 9.13 29.11 -3.03
C PRO A 434 10.33 28.76 -3.90
N PHE A 435 10.32 27.57 -4.50
CA PHE A 435 11.40 27.09 -5.37
C PHE A 435 11.76 28.07 -6.49
N CYS A 436 10.77 28.65 -7.16
CA CYS A 436 10.98 29.63 -8.23
C CYS A 436 11.59 30.96 -7.77
N LYS A 437 11.55 31.29 -6.47
CA LYS A 437 12.11 32.52 -5.89
C LYS A 437 13.49 32.31 -5.25
N LEU A 438 14.07 31.12 -5.38
CA LEU A 438 15.41 30.85 -4.88
C LEU A 438 16.49 31.39 -5.85
N PRO A 439 17.62 31.92 -5.33
CA PRO A 439 18.79 32.23 -6.16
C PRO A 439 19.23 31.01 -6.98
N LEU A 440 19.67 31.23 -8.22
CA LEU A 440 20.03 30.17 -9.15
C LEU A 440 21.03 29.14 -8.57
N PRO A 441 22.12 29.53 -7.86
CA PRO A 441 23.04 28.56 -7.26
C PRO A 441 22.36 27.63 -6.25
N ARG A 442 21.40 28.15 -5.47
CA ARG A 442 20.63 27.36 -4.50
C ARG A 442 19.62 26.44 -5.19
N ARG A 443 18.99 26.90 -6.27
CA ARG A 443 18.10 26.06 -7.09
C ARG A 443 18.85 24.88 -7.67
N ARG A 444 20.06 25.11 -8.22
CA ARG A 444 20.91 24.05 -8.76
C ARG A 444 21.30 23.01 -7.73
N ALA A 445 21.88 23.43 -6.60
CA ALA A 445 22.25 22.51 -5.53
C ALA A 445 21.03 21.70 -5.02
N TRP A 446 19.86 22.32 -4.97
CA TRP A 446 18.62 21.65 -4.55
C TRP A 446 18.13 20.62 -5.58
N VAL A 447 18.14 20.99 -6.87
CA VAL A 447 17.80 20.09 -7.97
C VAL A 447 18.80 18.95 -8.09
N GLU A 448 20.09 19.20 -7.90
CA GLU A 448 21.14 18.17 -7.88
C GLU A 448 20.95 17.19 -6.72
N ALA A 449 20.65 17.70 -5.51
CA ALA A 449 20.35 16.85 -4.37
C ALA A 449 19.14 15.95 -4.62
N TRP A 450 18.14 16.43 -5.35
CA TRP A 450 16.99 15.62 -5.76
C TRP A 450 17.30 14.67 -6.92
N ALA A 451 18.05 15.11 -7.93
CA ALA A 451 18.30 14.37 -9.16
C ALA A 451 19.40 13.31 -9.01
N TYR A 452 20.37 13.55 -8.14
CA TYR A 452 21.58 12.75 -7.95
C TYR A 452 21.90 12.41 -6.49
N GLY A 453 21.30 13.09 -5.52
CA GLY A 453 21.53 12.80 -4.09
C GLY A 453 20.98 11.44 -3.65
N SER A 454 21.16 11.09 -2.38
CA SER A 454 20.83 9.77 -1.81
C SER A 454 19.33 9.43 -1.82
N PHE A 455 18.45 10.42 -1.96
CA PHE A 455 17.00 10.26 -1.93
C PHE A 455 16.41 9.64 -3.22
N ALA A 456 16.13 8.33 -3.19
CA ALA A 456 15.72 7.55 -4.36
C ALA A 456 14.42 8.02 -5.03
N LEU A 457 13.43 8.46 -4.23
CA LEU A 457 12.17 8.99 -4.74
C LEU A 457 12.38 10.30 -5.49
N GLY A 458 13.19 11.22 -4.95
CA GLY A 458 13.58 12.45 -5.64
C GLY A 458 14.19 12.17 -7.02
N ARG A 459 15.11 11.19 -7.09
CA ARG A 459 15.75 10.80 -8.35
C ARG A 459 14.76 10.24 -9.36
N ALA A 460 13.78 9.46 -8.90
CA ALA A 460 12.74 8.90 -9.77
C ALA A 460 11.81 9.98 -10.32
N LEU A 461 11.39 10.92 -9.46
CA LEU A 461 10.48 12.01 -9.82
C LEU A 461 11.13 13.03 -10.77
N LEU A 462 12.42 13.33 -10.59
CA LEU A 462 13.15 14.23 -11.48
C LEU A 462 13.70 13.57 -12.74
N ARG A 463 13.62 12.24 -12.88
CA ARG A 463 14.18 11.54 -14.04
C ARG A 463 13.58 12.02 -15.36
N ALA A 464 12.25 12.03 -15.45
CA ALA A 464 11.53 12.46 -16.65
C ALA A 464 11.82 13.92 -17.02
N PRO A 465 11.58 14.92 -16.15
CA PRO A 465 11.86 16.31 -16.49
C PRO A 465 13.34 16.57 -16.77
N ARG A 466 14.26 15.88 -16.08
CA ARG A 466 15.70 16.01 -16.37
C ARG A 466 16.04 15.54 -17.78
N SER A 467 15.56 14.36 -18.16
CA SER A 467 15.82 13.80 -19.49
C SER A 467 15.21 14.66 -20.59
N THR A 468 13.98 15.17 -20.41
CA THR A 468 13.33 16.02 -21.42
C THR A 468 13.98 17.39 -21.55
N VAL A 469 14.41 18.01 -20.44
CA VAL A 469 15.11 19.30 -20.47
C VAL A 469 16.45 19.19 -21.18
N LEU A 470 17.26 18.18 -20.82
CA LEU A 470 18.57 18.00 -21.45
C LEU A 470 18.43 17.65 -22.93
N LEU A 471 17.45 16.82 -23.30
CA LEU A 471 17.16 16.53 -24.71
C LEU A 471 16.81 17.81 -25.48
N ALA A 472 15.84 18.59 -24.97
CA ALA A 472 15.44 19.84 -25.60
C ALA A 472 16.58 20.85 -25.73
N TYR A 473 17.47 20.89 -24.73
CA TYR A 473 18.63 21.76 -24.74
C TYR A 473 19.65 21.35 -25.82
N TYR A 474 20.06 20.09 -25.86
CA TYR A 474 21.08 19.63 -26.81
C TYR A 474 20.59 19.50 -28.26
N GLU A 475 19.27 19.42 -28.48
CA GLU A 475 18.68 19.45 -29.83
C GLU A 475 18.37 20.88 -30.33
N HIS A 476 18.51 21.90 -29.47
CA HIS A 476 18.18 23.27 -29.86
C HIS A 476 19.21 23.82 -30.88
N PRO A 477 18.77 24.42 -32.02
CA PRO A 477 19.68 24.88 -33.08
C PRO A 477 20.80 25.82 -32.61
N ALA A 478 20.49 26.78 -31.74
CA ALA A 478 21.49 27.68 -31.16
C ALA A 478 22.54 26.95 -30.29
N VAL A 479 22.16 25.84 -29.63
CA VAL A 479 23.08 25.04 -28.82
C VAL A 479 23.94 24.15 -29.72
N THR A 480 23.34 23.52 -30.73
CA THR A 480 24.10 22.73 -31.72
C THR A 480 25.11 23.59 -32.48
N ALA A 481 24.74 24.83 -32.82
CA ALA A 481 25.62 25.82 -33.44
C ALA A 481 26.79 26.20 -32.51
N ALA A 482 26.49 26.55 -31.26
CA ALA A 482 27.49 26.94 -30.26
C ALA A 482 28.46 25.80 -29.90
N LEU A 483 28.03 24.54 -30.05
CA LEU A 483 28.85 23.35 -29.84
C LEU A 483 29.60 22.88 -31.10
N GLY A 484 29.40 23.51 -32.26
CA GLY A 484 30.03 23.10 -33.53
C GLY A 484 29.52 21.76 -34.07
N LEU A 485 28.30 21.35 -33.70
CA LEU A 485 27.71 20.04 -34.03
C LEU A 485 26.81 20.05 -35.27
N GLU A 486 26.72 21.16 -36.00
CA GLU A 486 25.81 21.32 -37.15
C GLU A 486 26.01 20.28 -38.26
N ASN A 487 27.24 19.76 -38.40
CA ASN A 487 27.63 18.79 -39.42
C ASN A 487 27.97 17.39 -38.87
N ALA A 488 27.66 17.11 -37.60
CA ALA A 488 27.91 15.78 -37.04
C ALA A 488 26.99 14.75 -37.72
N PRO A 489 27.51 13.63 -38.26
CA PRO A 489 26.68 12.61 -38.89
C PRO A 489 25.68 12.09 -37.87
N ARG A 490 24.38 12.25 -38.14
CA ARG A 490 23.34 11.61 -37.34
C ARG A 490 23.56 10.10 -37.44
N PRO A 491 23.72 9.37 -36.32
CA PRO A 491 23.89 7.93 -36.38
C PRO A 491 22.71 7.35 -37.14
N SER A 492 23.00 6.54 -38.16
CA SER A 492 21.95 5.85 -38.88
C SER A 492 21.18 4.97 -37.89
N THR A 493 19.88 4.75 -38.12
CA THR A 493 19.07 3.88 -37.26
C THR A 493 19.64 2.46 -37.12
N ALA A 494 20.52 2.04 -38.04
CA ALA A 494 21.25 0.77 -37.99
C ALA A 494 22.38 0.78 -36.93
N ASP A 495 23.10 1.87 -36.75
CA ASP A 495 24.25 1.94 -35.82
C ASP A 495 23.82 2.00 -34.34
N ALA A 496 22.64 2.58 -34.07
CA ALA A 496 22.07 2.66 -32.72
C ALA A 496 21.66 1.29 -32.14
N VAL A 497 21.39 0.29 -33.00
CA VAL A 497 21.02 -1.07 -32.58
C VAL A 497 22.25 -1.86 -32.15
N VAL A 498 23.41 -1.61 -32.76
CA VAL A 498 24.66 -2.37 -32.50
C VAL A 498 25.22 -2.08 -31.11
N LEU A 499 25.05 -0.86 -30.58
CA LEU A 499 25.49 -0.49 -29.22
C LEU A 499 24.70 -1.15 -28.08
N ARG A 500 23.57 -1.82 -28.36
CA ARG A 500 22.77 -2.54 -27.34
C ARG A 500 23.02 -4.04 -27.26
N LEU A 501 23.83 -4.62 -28.14
CA LEU A 501 24.01 -6.07 -28.23
C LEU A 501 25.44 -6.57 -27.92
N ALA A 502 26.39 -5.71 -27.56
CA ALA A 502 27.68 -6.17 -27.07
C ALA A 502 27.55 -6.76 -25.65
N PRO A 503 27.76 -8.07 -25.45
CA PRO A 503 27.83 -8.64 -24.11
C PRO A 503 29.08 -8.08 -23.44
N GLY A 504 28.93 -7.49 -22.24
CA GLY A 504 30.05 -6.99 -21.47
C GLY A 504 31.09 -8.08 -21.23
N ARG A 505 32.21 -8.02 -21.96
CA ARG A 505 33.45 -8.71 -21.57
C ARG A 505 33.85 -8.13 -20.21
N ARG A 506 33.67 -8.92 -19.15
CA ARG A 506 34.41 -8.72 -17.90
C ARG A 506 35.88 -8.89 -18.23
N ALA A 507 36.63 -7.79 -18.19
CA ALA A 507 38.09 -7.87 -18.17
C ALA A 507 38.51 -8.40 -16.80
N ASN A 508 39.18 -9.55 -16.80
CA ASN A 508 40.05 -9.95 -15.70
C ASN A 508 41.27 -9.02 -15.71
N GLY A 509 41.57 -8.46 -14.54
CA GLY A 509 42.76 -7.71 -14.20
C GLY A 509 42.81 -7.61 -12.68
#